data_AF-A0A3P8M092-F1
#
_entry.id   AF-A0A3P8M092-F1
#
_cell.length_a   1.000
_cell.length_b   1.000
_cell.length_c   1.000
_cell.angle_alpha   90.00
_cell.angle_beta   90.00
_cell.angle_gamma   90.00
#
_symmetry.space_group_name_H-M   'P 1'
#
loop_
_entity.id
_entity.type
_entity.pdbx_description
1 polymer ?
#
loop_
_entity_poly.entity_id
_entity_poly.type
_entity_poly.pdbx_seq_one_letter_code
_entity_poly.pdbx_strand_id
1 'polypeptide(L)' 'MRTPRIHHPEPIIVGSQIALSDDAANHVGRVLRMGKGQAIQLFDGSNQVFEATIVDAGQEKRDG' A
#
# COMPACT_ATOMS: atom_id res chain seq x y z
N MET A 1 15.72 10.05 4.31
CA MET A 1 14.60 9.34 4.96
C MET A 1 14.32 8.07 4.15
N ARG A 2 14.06 6.94 4.80
CA ARG A 2 13.90 5.64 4.11
C ARG A 2 12.43 5.44 3.72
N THR A 3 12.18 4.97 2.49
CA THR A 3 10.84 4.55 2.03
C THR A 3 10.36 3.36 2.88
N PRO A 4 9.17 3.44 3.51
CA PRO A 4 8.69 2.37 4.37
C PRO A 4 8.29 1.13 3.55
N ARG A 5 8.54 -0.05 4.12
CA ARG A 5 8.15 -1.34 3.54
C ARG A 5 6.90 -1.84 4.24
N ILE A 6 5.85 -2.11 3.47
CA ILE A 6 4.51 -2.47 3.93
C ILE A 6 4.17 -3.86 3.39
N HIS A 7 3.76 -4.74 4.29
CA HIS A 7 3.29 -6.07 3.91
C HIS A 7 1.88 -5.98 3.31
N HIS A 8 1.65 -6.65 2.20
CA HIS A 8 0.32 -6.82 1.61
C HIS A 8 0.10 -8.31 1.29
N PRO A 9 -0.91 -8.97 1.87
CA PRO A 9 -1.03 -10.43 1.81
C PRO A 9 -1.50 -10.97 0.44
N GLU A 10 -1.99 -10.12 -0.45
CA GLU A 10 -2.45 -10.52 -1.78
C GLU A 10 -1.36 -10.30 -2.85
N PRO A 11 -1.40 -11.06 -3.96
CA PRO A 11 -0.43 -10.92 -5.05
C PRO A 11 -0.41 -9.49 -5.63
N ILE A 12 0.79 -8.95 -5.77
CA ILE A 12 1.00 -7.61 -6.32
C ILE A 12 1.28 -7.69 -7.81
N ILE A 13 0.44 -7.03 -8.62
CA ILE A 13 0.62 -6.95 -10.07
C ILE A 13 1.27 -5.60 -10.40
N VAL A 14 2.43 -5.63 -11.04
CA VAL A 14 3.11 -4.40 -11.47
C VAL A 14 2.27 -3.66 -12.51
N GLY A 15 2.13 -2.34 -12.31
CA GLY A 15 1.37 -1.47 -13.21
C GLY A 15 -0.13 -1.41 -12.92
N SER A 16 -0.64 -2.15 -11.93
CA SER A 16 -2.02 -1.99 -11.46
C SER A 16 -2.12 -1.03 -10.27
N GLN A 17 -3.33 -0.52 -10.05
CA GLN A 17 -3.72 0.07 -8.77
C GLN A 17 -4.40 -1.03 -7.96
N ILE A 18 -4.00 -1.17 -6.69
CA ILE A 18 -4.56 -2.16 -5.77
C ILE A 18 -5.03 -1.45 -4.50
N ALA A 19 -6.11 -1.97 -3.92
CA ALA A 19 -6.50 -1.62 -2.57
C ALA A 19 -5.50 -2.21 -1.59
N LEU A 20 -5.04 -1.40 -0.63
CA LEU A 20 -4.27 -1.96 0.49
C LEU A 20 -5.20 -2.78 1.38
N SER A 21 -4.68 -3.87 1.95
CA SER A 21 -5.39 -4.61 2.99
C SER A 21 -5.63 -3.71 4.21
N ASP A 22 -6.63 -4.02 5.03
CA ASP A 22 -7.01 -3.18 6.17
C ASP A 22 -5.81 -2.90 7.11
N ASP A 23 -4.96 -3.90 7.36
CA ASP A 23 -3.75 -3.74 8.17
C ASP A 23 -2.72 -2.81 7.52
N ALA A 24 -2.49 -2.97 6.22
CA ALA A 24 -1.56 -2.14 5.46
C ALA A 24 -2.04 -0.69 5.39
N ALA A 25 -3.33 -0.47 5.10
CA ALA A 25 -3.96 0.84 5.06
C ALA A 25 -3.91 1.53 6.43
N ASN A 26 -4.21 0.81 7.52
CA ASN A 26 -4.10 1.33 8.88
C ASN A 26 -2.66 1.73 9.23
N HIS A 27 -1.68 0.89 8.88
CA HIS A 27 -0.27 1.19 9.12
C HIS A 27 0.17 2.44 8.34
N VAL A 28 -0.15 2.52 7.06
CA VAL A 28 0.20 3.64 6.18
C VAL A 28 -0.49 4.95 6.63
N GLY A 29 -1.81 4.94 6.79
CA GLY A 29 -2.59 6.14 7.04
C GLY A 29 -2.59 6.61 8.50
N ARG A 30 -2.67 5.69 9.47
CA ARG A 30 -2.81 6.05 10.88
C ARG A 30 -1.47 6.11 11.62
N VAL A 31 -0.59 5.14 11.37
CA VAL A 31 0.70 5.04 12.07
C VAL A 31 1.74 5.92 11.39
N LEU A 32 1.94 5.75 10.09
CA LEU A 32 2.93 6.52 9.33
C LEU A 32 2.40 7.89 8.88
N ARG A 33 1.08 8.11 8.92
CA ARG A 33 0.42 9.35 8.49
C ARG A 33 0.74 9.73 7.05
N MET A 34 0.90 8.72 6.20
CA MET A 34 1.19 8.91 4.79
C MET A 34 -0.11 9.09 3.98
N GLY A 35 -0.04 9.90 2.94
CA GLY A 35 -1.14 10.20 2.04
C GLY A 35 -0.72 10.23 0.57
N LYS A 36 -1.65 10.66 -0.27
CA LYS A 36 -1.50 10.70 -1.73
C LYS A 36 -0.18 11.34 -2.18
N GLY A 37 0.48 10.70 -3.13
CA GLY A 37 1.74 11.14 -3.72
C GLY A 37 3.00 10.68 -2.97
N GLN A 38 2.86 10.06 -1.79
CA GLN A 38 4.01 9.53 -1.07
C GLN A 38 4.37 8.12 -1.52
N ALA A 39 5.68 7.87 -1.64
CA ALA A 39 6.23 6.59 -2.05
C ALA A 39 6.25 5.60 -0.89
N ILE A 40 5.88 4.35 -1.17
CA ILE A 40 5.98 3.19 -0.28
C ILE A 40 6.60 2.02 -1.05
N GLN A 41 7.07 1.02 -0.32
CA GLN A 41 7.45 -0.27 -0.89
C GLN A 41 6.49 -1.34 -0.38
N LEU A 42 5.95 -2.16 -1.28
CA LEU A 42 5.08 -3.27 -0.95
C LEU A 42 5.83 -4.60 -1.04
N PHE A 43 5.45 -5.57 -0.23
CA PHE A 43 5.92 -6.95 -0.35
C PHE A 43 4.81 -7.92 0.09
N ASP A 44 4.76 -9.08 -0.55
CA ASP A 44 3.70 -10.09 -0.42
C ASP A 44 4.19 -11.46 0.12
N GLY A 45 5.45 -11.51 0.56
CA GLY A 45 6.08 -12.75 1.03
C GLY A 45 6.72 -13.60 -0.07
N SER A 46 6.59 -13.21 -1.35
CA SER A 46 7.28 -13.87 -2.48
C SER A 46 8.80 -13.59 -2.55
N ASN A 47 9.37 -12.97 -1.52
CA ASN A 47 10.73 -12.41 -1.49
C ASN A 47 10.97 -11.29 -2.53
N GLN A 48 9.91 -10.72 -3.10
CA GLN A 48 9.97 -9.55 -3.98
C GLN A 48 9.55 -8.27 -3.25
N VAL A 49 9.95 -7.13 -3.80
CA VAL A 49 9.57 -5.80 -3.32
C VAL A 49 9.14 -4.97 -4.51
N PHE A 50 8.02 -4.28 -4.34
CA PHE A 50 7.40 -3.48 -5.38
C PHE A 50 7.37 -2.03 -4.95
N GLU A 51 7.87 -1.13 -5.80
CA GLU A 51 7.73 0.30 -5.57
C GLU A 51 6.30 0.73 -5.89
N ALA A 52 5.71 1.51 -4.99
CA ALA A 52 4.35 2.00 -5.15
C ALA A 52 4.26 3.46 -4.69
N THR A 53 3.25 4.15 -5.20
CA THR A 53 2.88 5.50 -4.77
C THR A 53 1.45 5.47 -4.30
N ILE A 54 1.16 6.08 -3.16
CA ILE A 54 -0.21 6.20 -2.67
C ILE A 54 -1.00 7.07 -3.65
N VAL A 55 -2.00 6.49 -4.31
CA VAL A 55 -2.84 7.19 -5.31
C VAL A 55 -4.07 7.85 -4.67
N ASP A 56 -4.57 7.25 -3.59
CA ASP A 56 -5.66 7.73 -2.77
C ASP A 56 -5.48 7.25 -1.32
N ALA A 57 -6.00 8.02 -0.36
CA ALA A 57 -5.92 7.71 1.08
C ALA A 57 -7.31 7.74 1.74
N GLY A 58 -8.36 7.64 0.93
CA GLY A 58 -9.76 7.57 1.34
C GLY A 58 -10.25 6.13 1.50
N GLN A 59 -11.49 5.99 1.98
CA GLN A 59 -12.17 4.70 2.04
C GLN A 59 -12.55 4.29 0.62
N GLU A 60 -11.96 3.23 0.10
CA GLU A 60 -12.49 2.58 -1.09
C GLU A 60 -13.87 2.03 -0.74
N LYS A 61 -14.91 2.63 -1.34
CA LYS A 61 -16.25 2.08 -1.27
C LYS A 61 -16.15 0.73 -1.97
N ARG A 62 -16.30 -0.35 -1.21
CA ARG A 62 -16.61 -1.65 -1.80
C ARG A 62 -17.99 -1.47 -2.45
N ASP A 63 -18.02 -1.22 -3.74
CA ASP A 63 -19.24 -1.35 -4.53
C ASP A 63 -19.76 -2.78 -4.29
N GLY A 64 -21.02 -2.86 -3.87
CA GLY A 64 -21.69 -4.08 -3.42
C GLY A 64 -22.12 -5.01 -4.53
#